data_AF-A0A947HWU1-F1
#
_entry.id   AF-A0A947HWU1-F1
#
_cell.length_a   1.000
_cell.length_b   1.000
_cell.length_c   1.000
_cell.angle_alpha   90.00
_cell.angle_beta   90.00
_cell.angle_gamma   90.00
#
_symmetry.space_group_name_H-M   'P 1'
#
loop_
_entity.id
_entity.type
_entity.pdbx_description
1 polymer ?
#
loop_
_entity_poly.entity_id
_entity_poly.type
_entity_poly.pdbx_seq_one_letter_code
_entity_poly.pdbx_strand_id
1 'polypeptide(L)'
;MQDALIAWLREVGELPSSELVAQFDQSSDQRLRDLVAQCVVGLIVPDDLTAHEFAQWVHDIRHSHIEWNRALGQALLDAEDARANGHKNVAMHLLTEFAAQCAWLPLKGIAESEAQRFRSL
;
A
#
# COMPACT_ATOMS: atom_id res chain seq x y z
N MET A 1 3.91 -0.68 -14.26
CA MET A 1 5.03 -0.73 -13.30
C MET A 1 4.52 -0.89 -11.86
N GLN A 2 3.55 -0.08 -11.41
CA GLN A 2 2.86 -0.26 -10.12
C GLN A 2 2.14 -1.63 -9.97
N ASP A 3 1.42 -2.10 -11.01
CA ASP A 3 0.70 -3.39 -10.94
C ASP A 3 1.64 -4.59 -10.79
N ALA A 4 2.81 -4.54 -11.42
CA ALA A 4 3.82 -5.59 -11.32
C ALA A 4 4.40 -5.68 -9.90
N LEU A 5 4.53 -4.54 -9.20
CA LEU A 5 4.96 -4.52 -7.80
C LEU A 5 3.87 -5.02 -6.85
N ILE A 6 2.61 -4.65 -7.06
CA ILE A 6 1.50 -5.15 -6.22
C ILE A 6 1.36 -6.67 -6.42
N ALA A 7 1.50 -7.15 -7.66
CA ALA A 7 1.53 -8.57 -7.96
C ALA A 7 2.72 -9.27 -7.29
N TRP A 8 3.92 -8.71 -7.43
CA TRP A 8 5.13 -9.26 -6.84
C TRP A 8 5.12 -9.23 -5.30
N LEU A 9 4.68 -8.15 -4.65
CA LEU A 9 4.49 -8.08 -3.18
C LEU A 9 3.45 -9.10 -2.69
N ARG A 10 2.45 -9.41 -3.53
CA ARG A 10 1.47 -10.44 -3.25
C ARG A 10 2.12 -11.82 -3.29
N GLU A 11 2.84 -12.13 -4.38
CA GLU A 11 3.58 -13.38 -4.60
C GLU A 11 4.62 -13.63 -3.51
N VAL A 12 5.51 -12.67 -3.29
CA VAL A 12 6.57 -12.72 -2.27
C VAL A 12 5.99 -12.94 -0.88
N GLY A 13 4.88 -12.29 -0.58
CA GLY A 13 4.28 -12.48 0.71
C GLY A 13 3.57 -13.83 0.92
N GLU A 14 3.19 -14.52 -0.15
CA GLU A 14 2.65 -15.88 -0.02
C GLU A 14 3.75 -16.90 0.31
N LEU A 15 5.01 -16.50 0.21
CA LEU A 15 6.16 -17.34 0.53
C LEU A 15 6.49 -17.34 2.03
N PRO A 16 6.84 -18.50 2.61
CA PRO A 16 7.41 -18.56 3.95
C PRO A 16 8.80 -17.92 3.99
N SER A 17 9.21 -17.41 5.17
CA SER A 17 10.48 -16.69 5.35
C SER A 17 11.71 -17.48 4.89
N SER A 18 11.68 -18.81 4.97
CA SER A 18 12.75 -19.68 4.47
C SER A 18 12.89 -19.69 2.95
N GLU A 19 11.78 -19.54 2.22
CA GLU A 19 11.76 -19.47 0.76
C GLU A 19 12.07 -18.04 0.28
N LEU A 20 11.70 -17.03 1.07
CA LEU A 20 12.08 -15.65 0.83
C LEU A 20 13.61 -15.48 0.84
N VAL A 21 14.29 -16.01 1.87
CA VAL A 21 15.76 -15.94 1.97
C VAL A 21 16.45 -16.60 0.77
N ALA A 22 15.85 -17.61 0.15
CA ALA A 22 16.41 -18.30 -1.01
C ALA A 22 16.22 -17.53 -2.34
N GLN A 23 15.26 -16.61 -2.41
CA GLN A 23 14.95 -15.82 -3.61
C GLN A 23 15.65 -14.46 -3.65
N PHE A 24 16.15 -13.98 -2.51
CA PHE A 24 16.82 -12.69 -2.42
C PHE A 24 18.33 -12.83 -2.64
N ASP A 25 18.74 -12.56 -3.89
CA ASP A 25 20.12 -12.20 -4.22
C ASP A 25 20.32 -10.67 -4.20
N GLN A 26 21.58 -10.24 -4.19
CA GLN A 26 21.95 -8.82 -4.08
C GLN A 26 21.35 -7.94 -5.22
N SER A 27 20.97 -8.55 -6.36
CA SER A 27 20.37 -7.84 -7.50
C SER A 27 18.85 -7.68 -7.37
N SER A 28 18.20 -8.63 -6.70
CA SER A 28 16.77 -8.63 -6.37
C SER A 28 16.48 -7.66 -5.23
N ASP A 29 17.42 -7.54 -4.30
CA ASP A 29 17.36 -6.61 -3.17
C ASP A 29 17.26 -5.16 -3.64
N GLN A 30 18.18 -4.70 -4.50
CA GLN A 30 18.18 -3.29 -4.95
C GLN A 30 16.89 -2.93 -5.69
N ARG A 31 16.40 -3.81 -6.58
CA ARG A 31 15.16 -3.56 -7.31
C ARG A 31 13.97 -3.42 -6.37
N LEU A 32 13.89 -4.26 -5.35
CA LEU A 32 12.83 -4.15 -4.37
C LEU A 32 12.95 -2.84 -3.59
N ARG A 33 14.14 -2.49 -3.10
CA ARG A 33 14.39 -1.25 -2.36
C ARG A 33 13.92 -0.03 -3.17
N ASP A 34 14.31 0.04 -4.44
CA ASP A 34 13.90 1.10 -5.36
C ASP A 34 12.39 1.15 -5.57
N LEU A 35 11.74 -0.02 -5.65
CA LEU A 35 10.30 -0.13 -5.88
C LEU A 35 9.47 0.25 -4.64
N VAL A 36 9.88 -0.18 -3.43
CA VAL A 36 9.17 0.21 -2.20
C VAL A 36 9.34 1.70 -1.95
N ALA A 37 10.53 2.26 -2.17
CA ALA A 37 10.78 3.70 -2.06
C ALA A 37 9.89 4.53 -3.02
N GLN A 38 9.55 3.98 -4.19
CA GLN A 38 8.63 4.62 -5.14
C GLN A 38 7.15 4.52 -4.75
N CYS A 39 6.77 3.63 -3.83
CA CYS A 39 5.38 3.36 -3.50
C CYS A 39 4.97 3.77 -2.09
N VAL A 40 5.94 3.94 -1.18
CA VAL A 40 5.68 4.31 0.22
C VAL A 40 6.35 5.65 0.53
N VAL A 41 5.55 6.66 0.85
CA VAL A 41 6.06 8.00 1.17
C VAL A 41 6.85 7.95 2.47
N GLY A 42 8.07 8.50 2.44
CA GLY A 42 8.90 8.67 3.64
C GLY A 42 9.50 7.38 4.19
N LEU A 43 9.34 6.25 3.49
CA LEU A 43 9.99 5.01 3.89
C LEU A 43 11.48 5.08 3.57
N ILE A 44 12.30 4.92 4.61
CA ILE A 44 13.74 4.73 4.48
C ILE A 44 14.00 3.23 4.44
N VAL A 45 14.56 2.76 3.34
CA VAL A 45 14.90 1.36 3.18
C VAL A 45 16.30 1.12 3.80
N PRO A 46 16.47 0.23 4.79
CA PRO A 46 17.75 0.12 5.50
C PRO A 46 18.82 -0.57 4.66
N ASP A 47 19.95 0.08 4.38
CA ASP A 47 20.95 -0.38 3.40
C ASP A 47 21.74 -1.63 3.80
N ASP A 48 21.91 -1.87 5.10
CA ASP A 48 22.80 -2.94 5.63
C ASP A 48 22.03 -4.12 6.26
N LEU A 49 20.97 -4.60 5.60
CA LEU A 49 20.22 -5.77 6.09
C LEU A 49 20.86 -7.07 5.59
N THR A 50 21.01 -8.04 6.49
CA THR A 50 21.24 -9.43 6.09
C THR A 50 20.03 -9.97 5.32
N ALA A 51 20.20 -11.06 4.54
CA ALA A 51 19.10 -11.66 3.79
C ALA A 51 17.88 -12.03 4.67
N HIS A 52 18.13 -12.44 5.93
CA HIS A 52 17.06 -12.73 6.89
C HIS A 52 16.34 -11.46 7.36
N GLU A 53 17.08 -10.42 7.72
CA GLU A 53 16.51 -9.13 8.13
C GLU A 53 15.77 -8.45 6.98
N PHE A 54 16.26 -8.61 5.75
CA PHE A 54 15.57 -8.14 4.55
C PHE A 54 14.26 -8.88 4.33
N ALA A 55 14.24 -10.21 4.41
CA ALA A 55 13.01 -11.00 4.32
C ALA A 55 11.99 -10.60 5.41
N GLN A 56 12.43 -10.35 6.64
CA GLN A 56 11.57 -9.85 7.70
C GLN A 56 11.04 -8.44 7.39
N TRP A 57 11.90 -7.55 6.93
CA TRP A 57 11.50 -6.19 6.54
C TRP A 57 10.44 -6.21 5.42
N VAL A 58 10.61 -7.06 4.41
CA VAL A 58 9.61 -7.27 3.34
C VAL A 58 8.29 -7.79 3.91
N HIS A 59 8.34 -8.72 4.85
CA HIS A 59 7.15 -9.23 5.52
C HIS A 59 6.41 -8.12 6.28
N ASP A 60 7.14 -7.27 7.02
CA ASP A 60 6.56 -6.16 7.78
C ASP A 60 5.93 -5.10 6.86
N ILE A 61 6.61 -4.77 5.76
CA ILE A 61 6.09 -3.87 4.72
C ILE A 61 4.80 -4.43 4.12
N ARG A 62 4.73 -5.73 3.85
CA ARG A 62 3.50 -6.36 3.36
C ARG A 62 2.38 -6.30 4.39
N HIS A 63 2.67 -6.59 5.65
CA HIS A 63 1.67 -6.53 6.71
C HIS A 63 1.06 -5.12 6.77
N SER A 64 1.90 -4.09 6.73
CA SER A 64 1.46 -2.70 6.64
C SER A 64 0.59 -2.44 5.40
N HIS A 65 0.97 -2.93 4.22
CA HIS A 65 0.14 -2.79 3.01
C HIS A 65 -1.25 -3.44 3.17
N ILE A 66 -1.33 -4.63 3.76
CA ILE A 66 -2.60 -5.34 3.99
C ILE A 66 -3.50 -4.53 4.92
N GLU A 67 -2.95 -3.99 6.00
CA GLU A 67 -3.69 -3.15 6.94
C GLU A 67 -4.23 -1.88 6.26
N TRP A 68 -3.39 -1.20 5.49
CA TRP A 68 -3.79 -0.02 4.72
C TRP A 68 -4.84 -0.34 3.65
N ASN A 69 -4.72 -1.47 2.98
CA ASN A 69 -5.71 -1.90 1.99
C ASN A 69 -7.06 -2.23 2.64
N ARG A 70 -7.06 -2.84 3.84
CA ARG A 70 -8.27 -3.05 4.63
C ARG A 70 -8.89 -1.72 5.06
N ALA A 71 -8.08 -0.78 5.55
CA ALA A 71 -8.53 0.55 5.94
C ALA A 71 -9.12 1.32 4.75
N LEU A 72 -8.54 1.21 3.56
CA LEU A 72 -9.10 1.77 2.33
C LEU A 72 -10.48 1.18 2.04
N GLY A 73 -10.62 -0.15 2.12
CA GLY A 73 -11.89 -0.83 1.92
C GLY A 73 -12.98 -0.31 2.86
N GLN A 74 -12.66 -0.12 4.13
CA GLN A 74 -13.60 0.45 5.10
C GLN A 74 -13.95 1.91 4.76
N ALA A 75 -12.95 2.75 4.45
CA ALA A 75 -13.18 4.15 4.09
C ALA A 75 -14.07 4.29 2.84
N LEU A 76 -13.93 3.40 1.86
CA LEU A 76 -14.78 3.36 0.67
C LEU A 76 -16.23 3.00 1.01
N LEU A 77 -16.44 2.00 1.87
CA LEU A 77 -17.78 1.61 2.32
C LEU A 77 -18.46 2.75 3.09
N ASP A 78 -17.76 3.33 4.08
CA ASP A 78 -18.29 4.43 4.88
C ASP A 78 -18.62 5.66 4.03
N ALA A 79 -17.78 5.95 3.03
CA ALA A 79 -18.01 7.07 2.12
C ALA A 79 -19.19 6.81 1.17
N GLU A 80 -19.35 5.59 0.66
CA GLU A 80 -20.48 5.22 -0.17
C GLU A 80 -21.80 5.25 0.62
N ASP A 81 -21.80 4.77 1.87
CA ASP A 81 -22.95 4.87 2.77
C ASP A 81 -23.32 6.34 3.05
N ALA A 82 -22.33 7.19 3.35
CA ALA A 82 -22.55 8.62 3.54
C ALA A 82 -23.16 9.26 2.28
N ARG A 83 -22.65 8.91 1.10
CA ARG A 83 -23.16 9.40 -0.18
C ARG A 83 -24.59 8.94 -0.44
N ALA A 84 -24.91 7.67 -0.19
CA ALA A 84 -26.24 7.09 -0.36
C ALA A 84 -27.29 7.79 0.52
N ASN A 85 -26.87 8.29 1.69
CA ASN A 85 -27.69 9.08 2.60
C ASN A 85 -27.73 10.59 2.28
N GLY A 86 -27.19 11.02 1.13
CA GLY A 86 -27.17 12.43 0.71
C GLY A 86 -26.06 13.27 1.33
N HIS A 87 -25.19 12.68 2.17
CA HIS A 87 -24.09 13.37 2.83
C HIS A 87 -22.81 13.37 1.97
N LYS A 88 -22.91 13.92 0.76
CA LYS A 88 -21.82 13.95 -0.23
C LYS A 88 -20.51 14.55 0.30
N ASN A 89 -20.59 15.64 1.07
CA ASN A 89 -19.40 16.27 1.64
C ASN A 89 -18.69 15.37 2.67
N VAL A 90 -19.45 14.59 3.44
CA VAL A 90 -18.90 13.63 4.41
C VAL A 90 -18.19 12.50 3.68
N ALA A 91 -18.81 11.95 2.62
CA ALA A 91 -18.20 10.94 1.77
C ALA A 91 -16.84 11.37 1.21
N MET A 92 -16.77 12.60 0.68
CA MET A 92 -15.52 13.17 0.17
C MET A 92 -14.48 13.39 1.27
N HIS A 93 -14.92 13.82 2.45
CA HIS A 93 -14.03 14.07 3.58
C HIS A 93 -13.35 12.79 4.06
N LEU A 94 -14.10 11.70 4.22
CA LEU A 94 -13.58 10.39 4.64
C LEU A 94 -12.45 9.89 3.73
N LEU A 95 -12.65 9.99 2.42
CA LEU A 95 -11.65 9.57 1.43
C LEU A 95 -10.44 10.50 1.39
N THR A 96 -10.65 11.81 1.53
CA THR A 96 -9.56 12.80 1.58
C THR A 96 -8.73 12.63 2.85
N GLU A 97 -9.37 12.33 3.97
CA GLU A 97 -8.71 12.06 5.25
C GLU A 97 -7.88 10.78 5.18
N PHE A 98 -8.43 9.69 4.64
CA PHE A 98 -7.66 8.48 4.37
C PHE A 98 -6.44 8.77 3.51
N ALA A 99 -6.61 9.50 2.40
CA ALA A 99 -5.53 9.85 1.48
C ALA A 99 -4.42 10.68 2.14
N ALA A 100 -4.77 11.53 3.11
CA ALA A 100 -3.80 12.35 3.84
C ALA A 100 -2.94 11.53 4.81
N GLN A 101 -3.48 10.43 5.34
CA GLN A 101 -2.80 9.56 6.32
C GLN A 101 -2.09 8.36 5.68
N CYS A 102 -2.53 7.94 4.49
CA CYS A 102 -2.01 6.76 3.83
C CYS A 102 -0.57 6.96 3.33
N ALA A 103 0.35 6.14 3.83
CA ALA A 103 1.74 6.13 3.37
C ALA A 103 1.90 5.51 1.96
N TRP A 104 0.94 4.69 1.51
CA TRP A 104 1.01 3.96 0.25
C TRP A 104 0.42 4.78 -0.90
N LEU A 105 1.29 5.27 -1.79
CA LEU A 105 0.91 6.10 -2.94
C LEU A 105 -0.18 5.48 -3.82
N PRO A 106 -0.18 4.17 -4.15
CA PRO A 106 -1.25 3.57 -4.93
C PRO A 106 -2.62 3.66 -4.22
N LEU A 107 -2.66 3.35 -2.92
CA LEU A 107 -3.91 3.35 -2.13
C LEU A 107 -4.42 4.77 -1.92
N LYS A 108 -3.50 5.71 -1.67
CA LYS A 108 -3.78 7.14 -1.66
C LYS A 108 -4.42 7.61 -2.97
N GLY A 109 -3.84 7.23 -4.11
CA GLY A 109 -4.35 7.60 -5.43
C GLY A 109 -5.77 7.09 -5.69
N ILE A 110 -6.10 5.88 -5.22
CA ILE A 110 -7.47 5.33 -5.29
C ILE A 110 -8.44 6.20 -4.49
N ALA A 111 -8.11 6.52 -3.25
CA ALA A 111 -8.96 7.34 -2.39
C ALA A 111 -9.18 8.76 -2.95
N GLU A 112 -8.12 9.39 -3.48
CA GLU A 112 -8.22 10.70 -4.14
C GLU A 112 -9.10 10.66 -5.39
N SER A 113 -8.96 9.62 -6.21
CA SER A 113 -9.79 9.42 -7.40
C SER A 113 -11.27 9.24 -7.04
N GLU A 114 -11.58 8.45 -6.03
CA GLU A 114 -12.95 8.22 -5.56
C GLU A 114 -13.57 9.48 -4.95
N ALA A 115 -12.79 10.25 -4.16
CA ALA A 115 -13.23 11.54 -3.64
C ALA A 115 -13.59 12.53 -4.78
N GLN A 116 -12.79 12.54 -5.84
CA GLN A 116 -13.03 13.37 -7.01
C GLN A 116 -14.24 12.88 -7.82
N ARG A 117 -14.44 11.56 -7.95
CA ARG A 117 -15.64 10.98 -8.56
C ARG A 117 -16.89 11.46 -7.85
N PHE A 118 -16.91 11.40 -6.51
CA PHE A 118 -18.02 11.94 -5.73
C PHE A 118 -18.23 13.42 -6.00
N ARG A 119 -17.19 14.26 -6.04
CA ARG A 119 -17.35 15.68 -6.37
C ARG A 119 -18.10 15.91 -7.69
N SER A 120 -17.84 15.08 -8.71
CA SER A 120 -18.41 15.23 -10.06
C SER A 120 -19.85 14.73 -10.25
N LEU A 121 -20.41 13.98 -9.29
CA LEU A 121 -21.77 13.40 -9.33
C LEU A 121 -22.80 14.30 -8.64
#